data_AF-A0A1K2IH87-F1
#
_entry.id   AF-A0A1K2IH87-F1
#
_cell.length_a   1.000
_cell.length_b   1.000
_cell.length_c   1.000
_cell.angle_alpha   90.00
_cell.angle_beta   90.00
_cell.angle_gamma   90.00
#
_symmetry.space_group_name_H-M   'P 1'
#
loop_
_entity.id
_entity.type
_entity.pdbx_description
1 polymer ?
#
loop_
_entity_poly.entity_id
_entity_poly.type
_entity_poly.pdbx_seq_one_letter_code
_entity_poly.pdbx_strand_id
1 'polypeptide(L)' 'MKKLLLVFIVIISFTSCIAVKEYEKINLNDPDMVLAKKSSDRFITNFHVYREAASGANGGKSGGGCGCN' A
#
# COMPACT_ATOMS: atom_id res chain seq x y z
N MET A 1 6.22 33.19 14.43
CA MET A 1 4.92 33.11 13.73
C MET A 1 4.89 32.06 12.62
N LYS A 2 5.70 32.15 11.56
CA LYS A 2 5.68 31.17 10.43
C LYS A 2 5.87 29.69 10.83
N LYS A 3 6.74 29.40 11.82
CA LYS A 3 6.96 28.02 12.30
C LYS A 3 5.75 27.40 13.01
N LEU A 4 4.98 28.21 13.75
CA LEU A 4 3.75 27.74 14.42
C LEU A 4 2.66 27.39 13.41
N LEU A 5 2.57 28.16 12.32
CA LEU A 5 1.62 27.92 11.23
C LEU A 5 1.93 26.59 10.51
N LEU A 6 3.20 26.29 10.29
CA LEU A 6 3.66 25.01 9.71
C LEU A 6 3.28 23.81 10.60
N VAL A 7 3.51 23.92 11.91
CA VAL A 7 3.13 22.86 12.86
C VAL A 7 1.62 22.65 12.88
N PHE A 8 0.83 23.72 12.82
CA PHE A 8 -0.63 23.64 12.78
C PHE A 8 -1.15 22.92 11.52
N ILE A 9 -0.57 23.19 10.35
CA ILE A 9 -0.91 22.51 9.08
C ILE A 9 -0.62 21.00 9.16
N VAL A 10 0.52 20.62 9.75
CA VAL A 10 0.90 19.21 9.90
C VAL A 10 -0.10 18.48 10.78
N ILE A 11 -0.52 19.07 11.90
CA ILE A 11 -1.47 18.45 12.84
C ILE A 11 -2.84 18.20 12.17
N ILE A 12 -3.34 19.15 11.38
CA ILE A 12 -4.63 19.01 10.69
C ILE A 12 -4.60 17.89 9.64
N SER A 13 -3.44 17.60 9.06
CA SER A 13 -3.31 16.59 8.00
C SER A 13 -3.51 15.15 8.51
N PHE A 14 -3.46 14.91 9.82
CA PHE A 14 -3.64 13.58 10.43
C PHE A 14 -5.07 13.25 10.88
N THR A 15 -6.05 14.14 10.68
CA THR A 15 -7.42 13.95 11.21
C THR A 15 -8.33 13.10 10.33
N SER A 16 -7.85 12.53 9.21
CA SER A 16 -8.68 11.82 8.23
C SER A 16 -8.96 10.35 8.54
N CYS A 17 -8.31 9.77 9.55
CA CYS A 17 -8.50 8.36 9.91
C CYS A 17 -9.80 8.15 10.69
N ILE A 18 -10.68 7.29 10.17
CA ILE A 18 -11.97 6.93 10.79
C ILE A 18 -12.03 5.41 11.01
N ALA A 19 -12.65 4.99 12.10
CA ALA A 19 -12.94 3.58 12.34
C ALA A 19 -14.01 3.07 11.36
N VAL A 20 -13.70 2.00 10.65
CA VAL A 20 -14.60 1.35 9.68
C VAL A 20 -15.64 0.50 10.42
N LYS A 21 -16.90 0.56 9.98
CA LYS A 21 -17.98 -0.20 10.59
C LYS A 21 -17.77 -1.70 10.36
N GLU A 22 -18.21 -2.53 11.30
CA GLU A 22 -17.92 -3.98 11.27
C GLU A 22 -18.34 -4.65 9.96
N TYR A 23 -19.51 -4.30 9.41
CA TYR A 23 -20.02 -4.87 8.17
C TYR A 23 -19.25 -4.39 6.92
N GLU A 24 -18.58 -3.24 6.97
CA GLU A 24 -17.76 -2.72 5.86
C GLU A 24 -16.39 -3.40 5.81
N LYS A 25 -15.97 -4.05 6.91
CA LYS A 25 -14.71 -4.81 6.97
C LYS A 25 -14.68 -6.01 6.03
N ILE A 26 -15.83 -6.50 5.58
CA ILE A 26 -15.89 -7.57 4.58
C ILE A 26 -15.21 -7.16 3.26
N ASN A 27 -15.35 -5.90 2.86
CA ASN A 27 -14.73 -5.37 1.64
C ASN A 27 -13.21 -5.17 1.81
N LEU A 28 -12.76 -4.91 3.03
CA LEU A 28 -11.33 -4.81 3.36
C LEU A 28 -10.67 -6.18 3.43
N ASN A 29 -11.41 -7.21 3.86
CA ASN A 29 -10.94 -8.58 3.95
C ASN A 29 -11.22 -9.38 2.65
N ASP A 30 -11.42 -8.68 1.53
CA ASP A 30 -11.57 -9.30 0.23
C ASP A 30 -10.24 -9.99 -0.17
N PRO A 31 -10.25 -11.26 -0.59
CA PRO A 31 -9.05 -11.96 -1.03
C PRO A 31 -8.30 -11.27 -2.17
N ASP A 32 -8.97 -10.43 -2.97
CA ASP A 32 -8.34 -9.64 -4.02
C ASP A 32 -7.60 -8.40 -3.49
N MET A 33 -7.86 -7.98 -2.24
CA MET A 33 -7.14 -6.88 -1.58
C MET A 33 -5.82 -7.32 -0.93
N VAL A 34 -5.49 -8.61 -0.97
CA VAL A 34 -4.20 -9.11 -0.51
C VAL A 34 -3.09 -8.50 -1.35
N LEU A 35 -2.17 -7.77 -0.72
CA LEU A 35 -1.03 -7.12 -1.36
C LEU A 35 0.05 -8.10 -1.84
N ALA A 36 -0.33 -9.29 -2.30
CA ALA A 36 0.56 -10.30 -2.84
C ALA A 36 0.10 -10.69 -4.24
N LYS A 37 1.07 -11.00 -5.10
CA LYS A 37 0.74 -11.48 -6.45
C LYS A 37 0.12 -12.86 -6.39
N LYS A 38 -0.93 -13.07 -7.18
CA LYS A 38 -1.50 -14.39 -7.41
C LYS A 38 -0.47 -15.27 -8.09
N SER A 39 -0.48 -16.57 -7.77
CA SER A 39 0.45 -17.54 -8.37
C SER A 39 0.31 -17.62 -9.89
N SER A 40 -0.89 -17.38 -10.42
CA SER A 40 -1.19 -17.26 -11.85
C SER A 40 -0.41 -16.15 -12.55
N ASP A 41 -0.07 -15.07 -11.84
CA ASP A 41 0.48 -13.84 -12.44
C ASP A 41 2.01 -13.85 -12.51
N ARG A 42 2.62 -15.01 -12.23
CA ARG A 42 4.08 -15.20 -12.28
C ARG A 42 4.64 -14.86 -13.67
N PHE A 43 3.97 -15.28 -14.74
CA PHE A 43 4.42 -15.01 -16.10
C PHE A 43 4.35 -13.53 -16.47
N ILE A 44 3.27 -12.86 -16.06
CA ILE A 44 3.09 -11.40 -16.23
C ILE A 44 4.21 -10.66 -15.49
N THR A 45 4.52 -11.10 -14.27
CA THR A 45 5.61 -10.53 -13.47
C THR A 45 6.96 -10.70 -14.13
N ASN A 46 7.26 -11.90 -14.63
CA ASN A 46 8.51 -12.15 -15.34
C ASN A 46 8.64 -11.28 -16.59
N PHE A 47 7.53 -11.04 -17.31
CA PHE A 47 7.51 -10.14 -18.45
C PHE A 47 7.85 -8.70 -18.05
N HIS A 48 7.23 -8.16 -16.98
CA HIS A 48 7.55 -6.81 -16.49
C HIS A 48 8.98 -6.70 -15.97
N VAL A 49 9.48 -7.71 -15.26
CA VAL A 49 10.88 -7.75 -14.80
C VAL A 49 11.84 -7.71 -15.99
N TYR A 50 11.59 -8.55 -17.00
CA TYR A 50 12.48 -8.67 -18.16
C TYR A 50 12.44 -7.43 -19.06
N ARG A 51 11.25 -6.86 -19.30
CA ARG A 51 11.06 -5.72 -20.22
C ARG A 51 11.34 -4.37 -19.57
N GLU A 52 10.91 -4.19 -18.32
CA GLU A 52 10.85 -2.88 -17.65
C GLU A 52 11.80 -2.77 -16.46
N ALA A 53 12.59 -3.82 -16.19
CA ALA A 53 13.42 -3.92 -14.99
C ALA A 53 12.62 -3.68 -13.68
N ALA A 54 11.33 -3.98 -13.69
CA ALA A 54 10.44 -3.74 -12.56
C ALA A 54 10.80 -4.66 -11.38
N SER A 55 11.28 -4.11 -10.27
CA SER A 55 11.60 -4.84 -9.03
C SER A 55 10.94 -4.16 -7.82
N GLY A 56 10.32 -4.95 -6.92
CA GLY A 56 9.67 -4.43 -5.71
C GLY A 56 8.14 -4.52 -5.72
N ALA A 57 7.49 -4.00 -4.66
CA ALA A 57 6.03 -3.79 -4.52
C ALA A 57 5.09 -5.00 -4.68
N ASN A 58 5.60 -6.23 -4.59
CA ASN A 58 4.81 -7.46 -4.79
C ASN A 58 4.37 -8.15 -3.48
N GLY A 59 4.55 -7.49 -2.33
CA GLY A 59 4.25 -7.99 -0.97
C GLY A 59 4.98 -9.24 -0.49
N GLY A 60 5.88 -9.80 -1.31
CA GLY A 60 6.76 -10.91 -0.93
C GLY A 60 8.15 -10.43 -0.51
N LYS A 61 8.89 -11.28 0.22
CA LYS A 61 10.29 -11.02 0.64
C LYS A 61 11.23 -10.65 -0.52
N SER A 62 10.93 -11.12 -1.74
CA SER A 62 11.74 -10.86 -2.94
C SER A 62 11.41 -9.53 -3.64
N GLY A 63 10.39 -8.80 -3.18
CA GLY A 63 10.02 -7.49 -3.71
C GLY A 63 9.99 -6.49 -2.57
N GLY A 64 11.17 -6.04 -2.12
CA GLY A 64 11.33 -5.01 -1.10
C GLY A 64 10.67 -3.70 -1.51
N GLY A 65 9.38 -3.57 -1.25
CA GLY A 65 8.76 -2.28 -1.01
C GLY A 65 9.17 -1.78 0.36
N CYS A 66 9.15 -0.46 0.56
CA CYS A 66 9.18 0.13 1.89
C CYS A 66 7.96 -0.41 2.65
N GLY A 67 8.17 -1.51 3.37
CA GLY A 67 7.17 -2.13 4.23
C GLY A 67 6.94 -1.19 5.40
N CYS A 68 6.07 -0.20 5.19
CA CYS A 68 5.45 0.52 6.29
C CYS A 68 4.46 -0.44 6.95
N ASN A 69 4.95 -1.23 7.90
CA ASN A 69 4.18 -1.61 9.08
C ASN A 69 4.46 -0.55 10.15
#